data_AF-A0A8H9MXB7-F1
#
_entry.id   AF-A0A8H9MXB7-F1
#
_cell.length_a   1.000
_cell.length_b   1.000
_cell.length_c   1.000
_cell.angle_alpha   90.00
_cell.angle_beta   90.00
_cell.angle_gamma   90.00
#
_symmetry.space_group_name_H-M   'P 1'
#
loop_
_entity.id
_entity.type
_entity.pdbx_description
1 polymer ?
#
loop_
_entity_poly.entity_id
_entity_poly.type
_entity_poly.pdbx_seq_one_letter_code
_entity_poly.pdbx_strand_id
1 'polypeptide(L)'
;MYMSFLITLLVIATSSWVAYDALKNKMGNPKSDSPTPFKIAFGCLVLWVLIFPYYLFKRSKFIESAKQVPMEEKPEKGFIYAFVLLSTLFIGLSLRQVVVGDLPKCDSTEVVELVKSIASENSVNEFAFSGAVQKAYDTASETRFCRVEWSSQYDSGILNFKVEWYSDAKERFFVEFMQ
;
A
#
# COMPACT_ATOMS: atom_id res chain seq x y z
N MET A 1 4.84 -1.29 2.70
CA MET A 1 4.80 -1.93 1.36
C MET A 1 3.87 -3.15 1.27
N TYR A 2 4.16 -4.28 1.93
CA TYR A 2 3.26 -5.45 1.92
C TYR A 2 1.88 -5.18 2.53
N MET A 3 1.81 -4.34 3.56
CA MET A 3 0.57 -4.05 4.26
C MET A 3 -0.51 -3.46 3.32
N SER A 4 -0.17 -2.51 2.45
CA SER A 4 -1.11 -1.93 1.47
C SER A 4 -1.59 -2.95 0.44
N PHE A 5 -0.70 -3.84 -0.02
CA PHE A 5 -1.04 -4.93 -0.94
C PHE A 5 -1.95 -5.97 -0.26
N LEU A 6 -1.63 -6.38 0.97
CA LEU A 6 -2.46 -7.30 1.77
C LEU A 6 -3.82 -6.71 2.09
N ILE A 7 -3.89 -5.42 2.44
CA ILE A 7 -5.16 -4.70 2.64
C ILE A 7 -5.96 -4.72 1.34
N THR A 8 -5.34 -4.47 0.19
CA THR A 8 -6.03 -4.48 -1.12
C THR A 8 -6.60 -5.86 -1.43
N LEU A 9 -5.83 -6.93 -1.21
CA LEU A 9 -6.33 -8.30 -1.37
C LEU A 9 -7.50 -8.60 -0.42
N LEU A 10 -7.41 -8.15 0.83
CA LEU A 10 -8.48 -8.32 1.82
C LEU A 10 -9.75 -7.57 1.43
N VAL A 11 -9.64 -6.34 0.94
CA VAL A 11 -10.78 -5.54 0.45
C VAL A 11 -11.44 -6.23 -0.74
N ILE A 12 -10.67 -6.73 -1.71
CA ILE A 12 -11.20 -7.44 -2.87
C ILE A 12 -11.86 -8.76 -2.46
N ALA A 13 -11.22 -9.54 -1.57
CA ALA A 13 -11.76 -10.81 -1.10
C ALA A 13 -13.07 -10.62 -0.33
N THR A 14 -13.13 -9.65 0.59
CA THR A 14 -14.34 -9.34 1.35
C THR A 14 -15.45 -8.76 0.48
N SER A 15 -15.13 -7.90 -0.50
CA SER A 15 -16.10 -7.37 -1.46
C SER A 15 -16.66 -8.48 -2.38
N SER A 16 -15.81 -9.40 -2.83
CA SER A 16 -16.22 -10.58 -3.61
C SER A 16 -17.09 -11.52 -2.78
N TRP A 17 -16.75 -11.71 -1.51
CA TRP A 17 -17.56 -12.47 -0.56
C TRP A 17 -18.95 -11.84 -0.37
N VAL A 18 -19.05 -10.50 -0.28
CA VAL A 18 -20.34 -9.80 -0.23
C VAL A 18 -21.17 -10.06 -1.49
N ALA A 19 -20.57 -10.02 -2.68
CA ALA A 19 -21.28 -10.36 -3.93
C ALA A 19 -21.81 -11.80 -3.89
N TYR A 20 -20.96 -12.75 -3.49
CA TYR A 20 -21.34 -14.16 -3.35
C TYR A 20 -22.46 -14.37 -2.32
N ASP A 21 -22.36 -13.74 -1.15
CA ASP A 21 -23.36 -13.82 -0.08
C ASP A 21 -24.71 -13.25 -0.54
N ALA A 22 -24.71 -12.10 -1.22
CA ALA A 22 -25.92 -11.50 -1.76
C ALA A 22 -26.55 -12.35 -2.87
N LEU A 23 -25.75 -12.94 -3.76
CA LEU A 23 -26.23 -13.88 -4.80
C LEU A 23 -26.82 -15.16 -4.19
N LYS A 24 -26.13 -15.76 -3.21
CA LYS A 24 -26.58 -16.97 -2.51
C LYS A 24 -27.93 -16.76 -1.81
N ASN A 25 -28.15 -15.56 -1.25
CA ASN A 25 -29.39 -15.19 -0.58
C ASN A 25 -30.42 -14.54 -1.51
N LYS A 26 -30.20 -14.52 -2.83
CA LYS A 26 -31.11 -13.96 -3.85
C LYS A 26 -31.52 -12.50 -3.58
N MET A 27 -30.59 -11.68 -3.07
CA MET A 27 -30.80 -10.24 -2.86
C MET A 27 -30.85 -9.48 -4.19
N GLY A 28 -31.48 -8.30 -4.21
CA GLY A 28 -31.42 -7.37 -5.34
C GLY A 28 -32.69 -7.26 -6.17
N ASN A 29 -33.82 -7.80 -5.68
CA ASN A 29 -35.12 -7.58 -6.32
C ASN A 29 -35.53 -6.09 -6.17
N PRO A 30 -35.89 -5.37 -7.24
CA PRO A 30 -36.30 -3.95 -7.17
C PRO A 30 -37.50 -3.67 -6.26
N LYS A 31 -38.33 -4.69 -5.98
CA LYS A 31 -39.49 -4.59 -5.07
C LYS A 31 -39.14 -4.90 -3.61
N SER A 32 -37.88 -5.23 -3.32
CA SER A 32 -37.37 -5.52 -1.98
C SER A 32 -36.42 -4.42 -1.52
N ASP A 33 -36.33 -4.17 -0.21
CA ASP A 33 -35.32 -3.27 0.39
C ASP A 33 -33.92 -3.92 0.48
N SER A 34 -33.64 -4.92 -0.36
CA SER A 34 -32.33 -5.60 -0.40
C SER A 34 -31.48 -5.03 -1.54
N PRO A 35 -30.19 -4.73 -1.29
CA PRO A 35 -29.34 -4.15 -2.30
C PRO A 35 -28.99 -5.16 -3.40
N THR A 36 -28.74 -4.67 -4.62
CA THR A 36 -28.27 -5.52 -5.71
C THR A 36 -26.87 -6.07 -5.40
N PRO A 37 -26.59 -7.38 -5.60
CA PRO A 37 -25.35 -8.03 -5.17
C PRO A 37 -24.06 -7.31 -5.60
N PHE A 38 -23.97 -6.95 -6.89
CA PHE A 38 -22.77 -6.29 -7.41
C PHE A 38 -22.70 -4.79 -7.10
N LYS A 39 -23.83 -4.13 -6.84
CA LYS A 39 -23.82 -2.72 -6.41
C LYS A 39 -23.28 -2.59 -4.99
N ILE A 40 -23.69 -3.47 -4.09
CA ILE A 40 -23.17 -3.45 -2.71
C ILE A 40 -21.72 -3.92 -2.66
N ALA A 41 -21.33 -4.93 -3.43
CA ALA A 41 -19.94 -5.35 -3.55
C ALA A 41 -19.05 -4.26 -4.14
N PHE A 42 -19.52 -3.52 -5.15
CA PHE A 42 -18.82 -2.36 -5.68
C PHE A 42 -18.67 -1.25 -4.64
N GLY A 43 -19.72 -0.99 -3.86
CA GLY A 43 -19.65 -0.08 -2.73
C GLY A 43 -18.61 -0.50 -1.68
N CYS A 44 -18.52 -1.79 -1.36
CA CYS A 44 -17.48 -2.34 -0.49
C CYS A 44 -16.07 -2.19 -1.08
N LEU A 45 -15.92 -2.29 -2.41
CA LEU A 45 -14.62 -2.15 -3.07
C LEU A 45 -14.11 -0.70 -3.02
N VAL A 46 -15.00 0.29 -3.22
CA VAL A 46 -14.62 1.72 -3.28
C VAL A 46 -14.58 2.39 -1.91
N LEU A 47 -15.54 2.06 -1.03
CA LEU A 47 -15.73 2.70 0.27
C LEU A 47 -15.77 1.64 1.39
N TRP A 48 -14.76 0.78 1.41
CA TRP A 48 -14.70 -0.40 2.28
C TRP A 48 -14.99 -0.08 3.75
N VAL A 49 -14.36 0.97 4.30
CA VAL A 49 -14.49 1.36 5.72
C VAL A 49 -15.93 1.70 6.11
N LEU A 50 -16.76 2.19 5.18
CA LEU A 50 -18.13 2.60 5.46
C LEU A 50 -19.14 1.51 5.05
N ILE A 51 -19.01 1.01 3.82
CA ILE A 51 -20.03 0.15 3.21
C ILE A 51 -19.93 -1.28 3.72
N PHE A 52 -18.73 -1.81 3.97
CA PHE A 52 -18.58 -3.18 4.45
C PHE A 52 -19.14 -3.37 5.87
N PRO A 53 -18.85 -2.50 6.86
CA PRO A 53 -19.49 -2.59 8.17
C PRO A 53 -21.01 -2.35 8.10
N TYR A 54 -21.46 -1.39 7.27
CA TYR A 54 -22.89 -1.15 7.05
C TYR A 54 -23.60 -2.40 6.51
N TYR A 55 -22.99 -3.08 5.53
CA TYR A 55 -23.51 -4.34 5.00
C TYR A 55 -23.61 -5.39 6.10
N LEU A 56 -22.55 -5.61 6.88
CA LEU A 56 -22.55 -6.59 7.97
C LEU A 56 -23.64 -6.30 9.00
N PHE A 57 -23.84 -5.04 9.37
CA PHE A 57 -24.85 -4.62 10.33
C PHE A 57 -26.29 -4.87 9.82
N LYS A 58 -26.57 -4.59 8.55
CA LYS A 58 -27.91 -4.78 7.96
C LYS A 58 -28.12 -6.14 7.29
N ARG A 59 -27.11 -7.01 7.25
CA ARG A 59 -27.13 -8.28 6.52
C ARG A 59 -28.37 -9.13 6.82
N SER A 60 -28.74 -9.30 8.09
CA SER A 60 -29.92 -10.08 8.48
C SER A 60 -31.21 -9.54 7.87
N LYS A 61 -31.41 -8.21 7.96
CA LYS A 61 -32.57 -7.53 7.39
C LYS A 61 -32.62 -7.68 5.87
N PHE A 62 -31.49 -7.55 5.18
CA PHE A 62 -31.44 -7.74 3.73
C PHE A 62 -31.80 -9.17 3.31
N ILE A 63 -31.34 -10.18 4.06
CA ILE A 63 -31.69 -11.58 3.82
C ILE A 63 -33.20 -11.80 4.04
N GLU A 64 -33.78 -11.24 5.11
CA GLU A 64 -35.21 -11.34 5.38
C GLU A 64 -36.05 -10.68 4.29
N SER A 65 -35.67 -9.48 3.84
CA SER A 65 -36.32 -8.80 2.71
C SER A 65 -36.22 -9.60 1.41
N ALA A 66 -35.07 -10.23 1.14
CA ALA A 66 -34.87 -11.07 -0.04
C ALA A 66 -35.67 -12.38 0.00
N LYS A 67 -35.96 -12.93 1.19
CA LYS A 67 -36.85 -14.11 1.32
C LYS A 67 -38.29 -13.79 0.94
N GLN A 68 -38.77 -12.58 1.25
CA GLN A 68 -40.13 -12.16 0.92
C GLN A 68 -40.31 -11.97 -0.58
N VAL A 69 -39.32 -11.34 -1.23
CA VAL A 69 -39.34 -11.09 -2.68
C VAL A 69 -37.96 -11.41 -3.26
N PRO A 70 -37.71 -12.68 -3.63
CA PRO A 70 -36.40 -13.10 -4.14
C PRO A 70 -36.10 -12.49 -5.50
N MET A 71 -34.82 -12.25 -5.79
CA MET A 71 -34.37 -11.87 -7.12
C MET A 71 -34.51 -13.06 -8.08
N GLU A 72 -35.26 -12.86 -9.16
CA GLU A 72 -35.42 -13.84 -10.24
C GLU A 72 -34.56 -13.51 -11.46
N GLU A 73 -34.25 -12.22 -11.66
CA GLU A 73 -33.47 -11.76 -12.79
C GLU A 73 -31.98 -11.97 -12.58
N LYS A 74 -31.24 -12.17 -13.68
CA LYS A 74 -29.79 -12.31 -13.62
C LYS A 74 -29.13 -10.95 -13.36
N PRO A 75 -28.00 -10.92 -12.62
CA PRO A 75 -27.25 -9.69 -12.41
C PRO A 75 -26.82 -9.07 -13.75
N GLU A 76 -26.88 -7.74 -13.81
CA GLU A 76 -26.47 -6.97 -14.98
C GLU A 76 -24.96 -7.15 -15.23
N LYS A 77 -24.61 -7.57 -16.44
CA LYS A 77 -23.22 -7.87 -16.81
C LYS A 77 -22.28 -6.66 -16.69
N GLY A 78 -22.80 -5.45 -16.89
CA GLY A 78 -22.01 -4.21 -16.80
C GLY A 78 -21.34 -4.03 -15.45
N PHE A 79 -22.08 -4.26 -14.35
CA PHE A 79 -21.52 -4.18 -12.99
C PHE A 79 -20.47 -5.25 -12.70
N ILE A 80 -20.60 -6.43 -13.31
CA ILE A 80 -19.60 -7.50 -13.17
C ILE A 80 -18.29 -7.08 -13.85
N TYR A 81 -18.37 -6.62 -15.11
CA TYR A 81 -17.18 -6.13 -15.83
C TYR A 81 -16.53 -4.95 -15.13
N ALA A 82 -17.33 -4.00 -14.62
CA ALA A 82 -16.82 -2.87 -13.85
C ALA A 82 -16.09 -3.32 -12.57
N PHE A 83 -16.66 -4.28 -11.83
CA PHE A 83 -16.05 -4.81 -10.61
C PHE A 83 -14.71 -5.51 -10.91
N VAL A 84 -14.66 -6.34 -11.95
CA VAL A 84 -13.44 -7.06 -12.35
C VAL A 84 -12.37 -6.07 -12.80
N LEU A 85 -12.71 -5.14 -13.69
CA LEU A 85 -11.78 -4.14 -14.21
C LEU A 85 -11.20 -3.28 -13.07
N LEU A 86 -12.06 -2.83 -12.15
CA LEU A 86 -11.62 -2.04 -11.01
C LEU A 86 -10.74 -2.84 -10.04
N SER A 87 -11.09 -4.10 -9.78
CA SER A 87 -10.27 -5.00 -8.95
C SER A 87 -8.89 -5.22 -9.56
N THR A 88 -8.81 -5.44 -10.89
CA THR A 88 -7.51 -5.57 -11.58
C THR A 88 -6.69 -4.28 -11.53
N LEU A 89 -7.33 -3.12 -11.63
CA LEU A 89 -6.67 -1.83 -11.51
C LEU A 89 -6.08 -1.65 -10.10
N PHE A 90 -6.85 -1.91 -9.05
CA PHE A 90 -6.37 -1.83 -7.66
C PHE A 90 -5.19 -2.76 -7.42
N ILE A 91 -5.27 -4.02 -7.88
CA ILE A 91 -4.17 -4.97 -7.78
C ILE A 91 -2.93 -4.44 -8.53
N GLY A 92 -3.08 -3.97 -9.77
CA GLY A 92 -1.96 -3.44 -10.56
C GLY A 92 -1.28 -2.24 -9.90
N LEU A 93 -2.05 -1.29 -9.36
CA LEU A 93 -1.52 -0.14 -8.62
C LEU A 93 -0.77 -0.57 -7.36
N SER A 94 -1.31 -1.52 -6.59
CA SER A 94 -0.64 -2.03 -5.40
C SER A 94 0.60 -2.88 -5.71
N LEU A 95 0.58 -3.65 -6.80
CA LEU A 95 1.74 -4.44 -7.26
C LEU A 95 2.90 -3.53 -7.68
N ARG A 96 2.63 -2.40 -8.33
CA ARG A 96 3.68 -1.43 -8.67
C ARG A 96 4.44 -0.98 -7.42
N GLN A 97 3.76 -0.73 -6.31
CA GLN A 97 4.42 -0.36 -5.05
C GLN A 97 5.30 -1.48 -4.48
N VAL A 98 4.93 -2.75 -4.70
CA VAL A 98 5.72 -3.89 -4.23
C VAL A 98 6.96 -4.11 -5.11
N VAL A 99 6.83 -3.95 -6.42
CA VAL A 99 7.91 -4.23 -7.38
C VAL A 99 8.97 -3.12 -7.38
N VAL A 100 8.54 -1.87 -7.22
CA VAL A 100 9.43 -0.70 -7.38
C VAL A 100 10.20 -0.36 -6.10
N GLY A 101 9.80 -0.93 -4.95
CA GLY A 101 10.51 -0.76 -3.68
C GLY A 101 10.33 0.63 -3.05
N ASP A 102 10.56 0.71 -1.73
CA ASP A 102 10.69 1.98 -1.01
C ASP A 102 12.18 2.37 -0.98
N LEU A 103 12.47 3.67 -0.96
CA LEU A 103 13.84 4.13 -0.80
C LEU A 103 14.41 3.54 0.51
N PRO A 104 15.62 2.95 0.51
CA PRO A 104 16.17 2.28 1.69
C PRO A 104 16.24 3.21 2.90
N LYS A 105 16.09 2.65 4.10
CA LYS A 105 16.18 3.44 5.34
C LYS A 105 17.62 3.87 5.61
N CYS A 106 17.79 4.97 6.35
CA CYS A 106 19.11 5.49 6.72
C CYS A 106 19.97 4.49 7.50
N ASP A 107 19.33 3.60 8.27
CA ASP A 107 19.95 2.58 9.11
C ASP A 107 20.06 1.20 8.41
N SER A 108 19.69 1.10 7.13
CA SER A 108 19.87 -0.14 6.39
C SER A 108 21.35 -0.43 6.15
N THR A 109 21.70 -1.71 6.17
CA THR A 109 23.08 -2.17 5.92
C THR A 109 23.62 -1.62 4.60
N GLU A 110 22.81 -1.63 3.54
CA GLU A 110 23.17 -1.15 2.20
C GLU A 110 23.53 0.36 2.20
N VAL A 111 22.77 1.19 2.92
CA VAL A 111 23.03 2.64 2.99
C VAL A 111 24.27 2.92 3.83
N VAL A 112 24.41 2.25 4.97
CA VAL A 112 25.57 2.45 5.86
C VAL A 112 26.86 1.94 5.20
N GLU A 113 26.81 0.83 4.46
CA GLU A 113 27.95 0.33 3.69
C GLU A 113 28.32 1.27 2.54
N LEU A 114 27.34 1.83 1.83
CA LEU A 114 27.59 2.81 0.77
C LEU A 114 28.18 4.12 1.32
N VAL A 115 27.68 4.60 2.47
CA VAL A 115 28.29 5.76 3.16
C VAL A 115 29.74 5.47 3.53
N LYS A 116 30.00 4.27 4.09
CA LYS A 116 31.36 3.83 4.44
C LYS A 116 32.28 3.76 3.22
N SER A 117 31.82 3.19 2.10
CA SER A 117 32.65 3.07 0.90
C SER A 117 33.01 4.44 0.33
N ILE A 118 32.04 5.36 0.22
CA ILE A 118 32.31 6.71 -0.30
C ILE A 118 33.21 7.50 0.67
N ALA A 119 33.01 7.39 1.98
CA ALA A 119 33.85 8.11 2.95
C ALA A 119 35.29 7.56 3.00
N SER A 120 35.47 6.25 2.90
CA SER A 120 36.79 5.61 2.91
C SER A 120 37.54 5.80 1.60
N GLU A 121 36.87 5.86 0.44
CA GLU A 121 37.52 6.18 -0.83
C GLU A 121 38.12 7.59 -0.83
N ASN A 122 37.54 8.50 -0.05
CA ASN A 122 37.95 9.90 0.01
C ASN A 122 38.87 10.24 1.21
N SER A 123 39.30 9.23 1.99
CA SER A 123 40.06 9.46 3.23
C SER A 123 41.17 8.44 3.47
N VAL A 124 42.28 8.90 4.04
CA VAL A 124 43.41 8.07 4.50
C VAL A 124 43.11 7.41 5.85
N ASN A 125 42.11 7.90 6.59
CA ASN A 125 41.78 7.46 7.93
C ASN A 125 40.60 6.47 7.94
N GLU A 126 40.70 5.44 8.76
CA GLU A 126 39.63 4.48 9.02
C GLU A 126 38.55 5.14 9.90
N PHE A 127 37.32 5.22 9.37
CA PHE A 127 36.17 5.78 10.07
C PHE A 127 35.22 4.68 10.53
N ALA A 128 34.87 4.69 11.81
CA ALA A 128 33.77 3.92 12.35
C ALA A 128 32.48 4.74 12.24
N PHE A 129 31.40 4.14 11.74
CA PHE A 129 30.09 4.76 11.62
C PHE A 129 29.07 4.04 12.49
N SER A 130 28.29 4.81 13.26
CA SER A 130 27.24 4.30 14.15
C SER A 130 26.06 5.27 14.23
N GLY A 131 24.93 4.81 14.75
CA GLY A 131 23.79 5.68 15.07
C GLY A 131 23.17 6.36 13.84
N ALA A 132 23.08 5.66 12.71
CA ALA A 132 22.40 6.20 11.53
C ALA A 132 20.91 6.41 11.83
N VAL A 133 20.43 7.64 11.67
CA VAL A 133 19.05 8.04 11.97
C VAL A 133 18.44 8.87 10.85
N GLN A 134 17.14 8.72 10.63
CA GLN A 134 16.38 9.54 9.70
C GLN A 134 15.91 10.82 10.39
N LYS A 135 16.27 11.98 9.83
CA LYS A 135 15.83 13.29 10.30
C LYS A 135 14.50 13.71 9.67
N ALA A 136 14.35 13.49 8.37
CA ALA A 136 13.16 13.89 7.61
C ALA A 136 12.98 13.03 6.36
N TYR A 137 11.77 13.06 5.80
CA TYR A 137 11.45 12.46 4.50
C TYR A 137 10.63 13.46 3.69
N ASP A 138 11.12 13.81 2.50
CA ASP A 138 10.36 14.58 1.52
C ASP A 138 9.57 13.62 0.64
N THR A 139 8.24 13.66 0.74
CA THR A 139 7.36 12.79 -0.02
C THR A 139 7.21 13.21 -1.48
N ALA A 140 7.51 14.47 -1.83
CA ALA A 140 7.38 14.98 -3.20
C ALA A 140 8.58 14.56 -4.06
N SER A 141 9.79 14.62 -3.50
CA SER A 141 11.02 14.19 -4.18
C SER A 141 11.45 12.76 -3.84
N GLU A 142 10.77 12.11 -2.89
CA GLU A 142 11.17 10.82 -2.30
C GLU A 142 12.60 10.83 -1.73
N THR A 143 13.00 11.96 -1.15
CA THR A 143 14.34 12.13 -0.55
C THR A 143 14.30 11.81 0.94
N ARG A 144 15.17 10.91 1.41
CA ARG A 144 15.41 10.71 2.84
C ARG A 144 16.59 11.55 3.30
N PHE A 145 16.38 12.36 4.33
CA PHE A 145 17.44 13.11 5.00
C PHE A 145 17.90 12.34 6.23
N CYS A 146 19.18 11.98 6.22
CA CYS A 146 19.81 11.08 7.17
C CYS A 146 20.97 11.77 7.90
N ARG A 147 21.32 11.19 9.04
CA ARG A 147 22.47 11.58 9.84
C ARG A 147 23.14 10.35 10.40
N VAL A 148 24.46 10.32 10.44
CA VAL A 148 25.25 9.25 11.05
C VAL A 148 26.35 9.84 11.90
N GLU A 149 26.66 9.20 13.01
CA GLU A 149 27.83 9.53 13.83
C GLU A 149 29.04 8.82 13.23
N TRP A 150 30.14 9.55 13.11
CA TRP A 150 31.41 8.99 12.70
C TRP A 150 32.46 9.23 13.78
N SER A 151 33.38 8.29 13.91
CA SER A 151 34.55 8.42 14.77
C SER A 151 35.80 7.90 14.08
N SER A 152 36.92 8.51 14.39
CA SER A 152 38.26 8.13 13.98
C SER A 152 39.14 7.99 15.22
N GLN A 153 40.42 7.67 15.07
CA GLN A 153 41.35 7.62 16.21
C GLN A 153 41.51 8.95 16.94
N TYR A 154 41.24 10.10 16.28
CA TYR A 154 41.56 11.42 16.81
C TYR A 154 40.35 12.35 16.95
N ASP A 155 39.28 12.07 16.23
CA ASP A 155 38.13 12.98 16.14
C ASP A 155 36.83 12.21 15.95
N SER A 156 35.73 12.84 16.34
CA SER A 156 34.38 12.32 16.13
C SER A 156 33.43 13.44 15.74
N GLY A 157 32.39 13.08 15.00
CA GLY A 157 31.46 14.06 14.50
C GLY A 157 30.18 13.46 13.98
N ILE A 158 29.40 14.34 13.38
CA ILE A 158 28.10 14.03 12.80
C ILE A 158 28.17 14.35 11.32
N LEU A 159 27.83 13.37 10.49
CA LEU A 159 27.74 13.51 9.05
C LEU A 159 26.27 13.53 8.64
N ASN A 160 25.86 14.56 7.90
CA ASN A 160 24.52 14.62 7.32
C ASN A 160 24.59 14.20 5.85
N PHE A 161 23.66 13.36 5.42
CA PHE A 161 23.57 12.89 4.05
C PHE A 161 22.12 12.71 3.65
N LYS A 162 21.86 12.68 2.35
CA LYS A 162 20.55 12.31 1.82
C LYS A 162 20.66 11.05 0.96
N VAL A 163 19.58 10.30 0.93
CA VAL A 163 19.40 9.11 0.08
C VAL A 163 18.31 9.45 -0.92
N GLU A 164 18.57 9.19 -2.19
CA GLU A 164 17.65 9.49 -3.31
C GLU A 164 17.70 8.38 -4.34
N TRP A 165 16.63 8.23 -5.13
CA TRP A 165 16.64 7.33 -6.26
C TRP A 165 17.54 7.88 -7.37
N TYR A 166 18.38 7.01 -7.93
CA TYR A 166 19.23 7.38 -9.07
C TYR A 166 18.40 7.71 -10.32
N SER A 167 17.24 7.06 -10.47
CA SER A 167 16.33 7.27 -11.59
C SER A 167 14.88 6.98 -11.21
N ASP A 168 13.95 7.42 -12.06
CA ASP A 168 12.52 7.14 -11.94
C ASP A 168 12.17 5.64 -12.01
N ALA A 169 13.09 4.83 -12.56
CA ALA A 169 12.97 3.37 -12.56
C ALA A 169 13.18 2.76 -11.16
N LYS A 170 13.78 3.51 -10.23
CA LYS A 170 14.01 3.14 -8.83
C LYS A 170 14.73 1.79 -8.64
N GLU A 171 15.59 1.46 -9.59
CA GLU A 171 16.42 0.24 -9.56
C GLU A 171 17.66 0.41 -8.68
N ARG A 172 18.11 1.67 -8.52
CA ARG A 172 19.31 2.03 -7.77
C ARG A 172 19.06 3.32 -7.00
N PHE A 173 19.65 3.42 -5.83
CA PHE A 173 19.69 4.66 -5.04
C PHE A 173 21.13 5.17 -4.99
N PHE A 174 21.30 6.43 -4.61
CA PHE A 174 22.60 7.02 -4.34
C PHE A 174 22.55 7.80 -3.03
N VAL A 175 23.74 8.10 -2.50
CA VAL A 175 23.94 8.89 -1.30
C VAL A 175 24.69 10.16 -1.67
N GLU A 176 24.21 11.29 -1.15
CA GLU A 176 24.86 12.59 -1.31
C GLU A 176 25.12 13.20 0.06
N PHE A 177 26.37 13.58 0.33
CA PHE A 177 26.75 14.26 1.56
C PHE A 177 26.34 15.73 1.52
N MET A 178 25.67 16.19 2.57
CA MET A 178 25.24 17.57 2.69
C MET A 178 26.34 18.38 3.38
N GLN A 179 26.90 19.36 2.67
CA GLN A 179 27.86 20.34 3.20
C GLN A 179 27.16 21.41 4.03
#